data_AF-A0A6P0YGW0-F1
#
_entry.id   AF-A0A6P0YGW0-F1
#
_cell.length_a   1.000
_cell.length_b   1.000
_cell.length_c   1.000
_cell.angle_alpha   90.00
_cell.angle_beta   90.00
_cell.angle_gamma   90.00
#
_symmetry.space_group_name_H-M   'P 1'
#
loop_
_entity.id
_entity.type
_entity.pdbx_description
1 polymer ?
#
loop_
_entity_poly.entity_id
_entity_poly.type
_entity_poly.pdbx_seq_one_letter_code
_entity_poly.pdbx_strand_id
1 'polypeptide(L)'
;MEFSNLSLVQILETLKVRKFLGKKELEILETQELIDRKRAQVFNINLENVREVIRERSLVFQSVITDYHKLPLKDNNTLENLWKFWLPLGIKLAGKRQNLR
;
A
#
# COMPACT_ATOMS: atom_id res chain seq x y z
N MET A 1 27.45 8.41 5.03
CA MET A 1 26.90 7.82 3.79
C MET A 1 25.40 8.10 3.79
N GLU A 2 24.96 9.06 3.00
CA GLU A 2 23.54 9.39 2.85
C GLU A 2 22.87 8.31 2.01
N PHE A 3 22.25 7.34 2.66
CA PHE A 3 21.26 6.51 1.98
C PHE A 3 20.09 7.44 1.66
N SER A 4 19.89 7.78 0.39
CA SER A 4 18.64 8.36 -0.07
C SER A 4 17.52 7.39 0.35
N ASN A 5 16.87 7.68 1.48
CA ASN A 5 15.73 6.93 1.97
C ASN A 5 14.60 7.22 0.99
N LEU A 6 14.23 6.23 0.16
CA LEU A 6 13.10 6.36 -0.73
C LEU A 6 11.85 6.62 0.13
N SER A 7 11.16 7.72 -0.14
CA SER A 7 9.89 7.99 0.50
C SER A 7 8.83 7.03 -0.01
N LEU A 8 7.77 6.80 0.79
CA LEU A 8 6.63 5.99 0.37
C LEU A 8 6.09 6.48 -0.99
N VAL A 9 5.94 7.79 -1.15
CA VAL A 9 5.45 8.40 -2.40
C VAL A 9 6.35 8.04 -3.58
N GLN A 10 7.67 8.06 -3.44
CA GLN A 10 8.58 7.66 -4.52
C GLN A 10 8.42 6.20 -4.92
N ILE A 11 8.26 5.30 -3.94
CA ILE A 11 8.00 3.88 -4.19
C ILE A 11 6.68 3.69 -4.93
N LEU A 12 5.63 4.40 -4.51
CA LEU A 12 4.32 4.33 -5.14
C LEU A 12 4.36 4.92 -6.56
N GLU A 13 5.07 6.02 -6.80
CA GLU A 13 5.30 6.55 -8.14
C GLU A 13 6.04 5.55 -9.05
N THR A 14 7.03 4.81 -8.52
CA THR A 14 7.62 3.68 -9.25
C THR A 14 6.58 2.63 -9.59
N LEU A 15 5.73 2.24 -8.63
CA LEU A 15 4.69 1.22 -8.81
C LEU A 15 3.59 1.64 -9.80
N LYS A 16 3.40 2.95 -10.02
CA LYS A 16 2.48 3.46 -11.05
C LYS A 16 2.98 3.16 -12.46
N VAL A 17 4.29 3.29 -12.66
CA VAL A 17 4.94 3.11 -13.97
C VAL A 17 5.35 1.66 -14.19
N ARG A 18 5.81 0.98 -13.14
CA ARG A 18 6.34 -0.39 -13.19
C ARG A 18 5.35 -1.37 -12.58
N LYS A 19 5.24 -2.55 -13.22
CA LYS A 19 4.37 -3.62 -12.71
C LYS A 19 4.91 -4.33 -11.47
N PHE A 20 6.14 -4.05 -11.04
CA PHE A 20 6.79 -4.72 -9.91
C PHE A 20 7.69 -3.77 -9.11
N LEU A 21 7.92 -4.14 -7.85
CA LEU A 21 8.86 -3.49 -6.93
C LEU A 21 10.14 -4.31 -6.81
N GLY A 22 11.28 -3.65 -6.75
CA GLY A 22 12.57 -4.26 -6.44
C GLY A 22 12.71 -4.60 -4.96
N LYS A 23 13.72 -5.42 -4.63
CA LYS A 23 13.98 -5.88 -3.25
C LYS A 23 14.06 -4.74 -2.23
N LYS A 24 14.78 -3.66 -2.55
CA LYS A 24 14.93 -2.51 -1.65
C LYS A 24 13.61 -1.79 -1.36
N GLU A 25 12.77 -1.64 -2.38
CA GLU A 25 11.46 -0.98 -2.24
C GLU A 25 10.53 -1.81 -1.37
N LEU A 26 10.56 -3.15 -1.55
CA LEU A 26 9.82 -4.09 -0.70
C LEU A 26 10.27 -4.01 0.76
N GLU A 27 11.57 -4.04 1.03
CA GLU A 27 12.10 -3.94 2.40
C GLU A 27 11.70 -2.63 3.10
N ILE A 28 11.68 -1.52 2.37
CA ILE A 28 11.21 -0.23 2.89
C ILE A 28 9.71 -0.28 3.21
N LEU A 29 8.89 -0.84 2.30
CA LEU A 29 7.45 -0.99 2.54
C LEU A 29 7.18 -1.91 3.73
N GLU A 30 7.88 -3.05 3.84
CA GLU A 30 7.75 -3.97 4.98
C GLU A 30 8.00 -3.24 6.30
N THR A 31 9.10 -2.48 6.36
CA THR A 31 9.46 -1.68 7.54
C THR A 31 8.37 -0.64 7.86
N GLN A 32 7.85 0.07 6.85
CA GLN A 32 6.82 1.09 7.03
C GLN A 32 5.44 0.51 7.40
N GLU A 33 5.11 -0.69 6.93
CA GLU A 33 3.89 -1.39 7.33
C GLU A 33 3.94 -1.81 8.80
N LEU A 34 5.11 -2.20 9.30
CA LEU A 34 5.29 -2.74 10.64
C LEU A 34 5.62 -1.68 11.71
N ILE A 35 6.18 -0.53 11.33
CA ILE A 35 6.56 0.53 12.28
C ILE A 35 5.34 1.16 12.96
N ASP A 36 4.23 1.32 12.23
CA ASP A 36 2.96 1.78 12.78
C ASP A 36 2.16 0.60 13.33
N ARG A 37 2.48 0.23 14.57
CA ARG A 37 1.90 -0.94 15.24
C ARG A 37 0.38 -0.88 15.34
N LYS A 38 -0.21 0.31 15.56
CA LYS A 38 -1.67 0.45 15.69
C LYS A 38 -2.36 0.14 14.37
N ARG A 39 -1.85 0.72 13.28
CA ARG A 39 -2.38 0.46 11.94
C ARG A 39 -2.17 -1.00 11.52
N ALA A 40 -0.99 -1.55 11.78
CA ALA A 40 -0.69 -2.95 11.51
C ALA A 40 -1.68 -3.88 12.22
N GLN A 41 -1.97 -3.65 13.50
CA GLN A 41 -2.96 -4.43 14.25
C GLN A 41 -4.38 -4.32 13.65
N VAL A 42 -4.83 -3.11 13.30
CA VAL A 42 -6.18 -2.88 12.72
C VAL A 42 -6.38 -3.65 11.41
N PHE A 43 -5.32 -3.79 10.62
CA PHE A 43 -5.33 -4.49 9.33
C PHE A 43 -4.73 -5.90 9.39
N ASN A 44 -4.45 -6.42 10.59
CA ASN A 44 -3.85 -7.74 10.80
C ASN A 44 -2.55 -7.98 10.00
N ILE A 45 -1.65 -7.00 10.00
CA ILE A 45 -0.34 -7.06 9.34
C ILE A 45 0.73 -7.42 10.38
N ASN A 46 1.54 -8.44 10.10
CA ASN A 46 2.62 -8.92 10.95
C ASN A 46 3.83 -9.39 10.11
N LEU A 47 4.90 -9.83 10.78
CA LEU A 47 6.13 -10.28 10.12
C LEU A 47 5.91 -11.50 9.19
N GLU A 48 4.90 -12.32 9.46
CA GLU A 48 4.63 -13.53 8.70
C GLU A 48 3.90 -13.22 7.38
N ASN A 49 3.04 -12.19 7.37
CA ASN A 49 2.17 -11.89 6.22
C ASN A 49 2.45 -10.57 5.49
N VAL A 50 3.34 -9.71 6.01
CA VAL A 50 3.58 -8.37 5.45
C VAL A 50 3.90 -8.37 3.96
N ARG A 51 4.68 -9.35 3.50
CA ARG A 51 5.03 -9.50 2.08
C ARG A 51 3.84 -9.81 1.19
N GLU A 52 3.00 -10.72 1.63
CA GLU A 52 1.79 -11.08 0.91
C GLU A 52 0.82 -9.90 0.86
N VAL A 53 0.63 -9.21 1.99
CA VAL A 53 -0.18 -8.00 2.07
C VAL A 53 0.32 -6.93 1.11
N ILE A 54 1.63 -6.68 1.05
CA ILE A 54 2.21 -5.71 0.11
C ILE A 54 1.97 -6.13 -1.34
N ARG A 55 2.15 -7.43 -1.66
CA ARG A 55 1.94 -7.96 -3.02
C ARG A 55 0.48 -7.77 -3.46
N GLU A 56 -0.47 -8.22 -2.65
CA GLU A 56 -1.90 -8.10 -2.96
C GLU A 56 -2.33 -6.65 -3.08
N ARG A 57 -1.89 -5.80 -2.13
CA ARG A 57 -2.18 -4.37 -2.15
C ARG A 57 -1.59 -3.68 -3.38
N SER A 58 -0.41 -4.11 -3.83
CA SER A 58 0.21 -3.58 -5.06
C SER A 58 -0.63 -3.89 -6.31
N LEU A 59 -1.25 -5.07 -6.38
CA LEU A 59 -2.15 -5.43 -7.47
C LEU A 59 -3.41 -4.56 -7.44
N VAL A 60 -4.02 -4.37 -6.27
CA VAL A 60 -5.19 -3.49 -6.13
C VAL A 60 -4.82 -2.05 -6.46
N PHE A 61 -3.67 -1.56 -5.98
CA PHE A 61 -3.14 -0.23 -6.30
C PHE A 61 -3.04 0.00 -7.81
N GLN A 62 -2.46 -0.95 -8.55
CA GLN A 62 -2.36 -0.87 -10.01
C GLN A 62 -3.73 -0.83 -10.69
N SER A 63 -4.71 -1.56 -10.15
CA SER A 63 -6.07 -1.56 -10.70
C SER A 63 -6.82 -0.23 -10.48
N VAL A 64 -6.56 0.47 -9.38
CA VAL A 64 -7.27 1.72 -9.05
C VAL A 64 -6.56 2.97 -9.55
N ILE A 65 -5.23 2.90 -9.78
CA ILE A 65 -4.47 4.11 -10.14
C ILE A 65 -4.81 4.62 -11.55
N THR A 66 -5.28 3.76 -12.45
CA THR A 66 -5.78 4.17 -13.78
C THR A 66 -6.89 5.22 -13.66
N ASP A 67 -7.77 5.06 -12.67
CA ASP A 67 -8.87 5.97 -12.34
C ASP A 67 -8.51 6.99 -11.25
N TYR A 68 -7.24 7.08 -10.84
CA TYR A 68 -6.78 8.02 -9.81
C TYR A 68 -7.15 9.48 -10.12
N HIS A 69 -7.17 9.83 -11.41
CA HIS A 69 -7.56 11.16 -11.86
C HIS A 69 -9.03 11.51 -11.55
N LYS A 70 -9.88 10.52 -11.27
CA LYS A 70 -11.30 10.71 -10.92
C LYS A 70 -11.53 10.86 -9.41
N LEU A 71 -10.51 10.64 -8.58
CA LEU A 71 -10.65 10.82 -7.14
C LEU A 71 -10.81 12.32 -6.80
N PRO A 72 -11.84 12.69 -6.02
CA PRO A 72 -12.20 14.09 -5.75
C PRO A 72 -11.20 14.81 -4.84
N LEU A 73 -10.34 14.06 -4.13
CA LEU A 73 -9.34 14.58 -3.22
C LEU A 73 -7.97 14.30 -3.83
N LYS A 74 -7.32 15.34 -4.37
CA LYS A 74 -5.93 15.28 -4.85
C LYS A 74 -5.13 16.33 -4.10
N ASP A 75 -4.58 15.93 -2.99
CA ASP A 75 -3.56 16.66 -2.24
C ASP A 75 -2.22 15.91 -2.31
N ASN A 76 -1.17 16.51 -1.73
CA ASN A 76 0.17 15.91 -1.68
C ASN A 76 0.22 14.58 -0.91
N ASN A 77 -0.82 14.27 -0.12
CA ASN A 77 -0.90 13.08 0.72
C ASN A 77 -1.80 12.00 0.14
N THR A 78 -2.48 12.24 -0.98
CA THR A 78 -3.53 11.36 -1.49
C THR A 78 -2.99 9.98 -1.85
N LEU A 79 -1.79 9.91 -2.44
CA LEU A 79 -1.17 8.64 -2.80
C LEU A 79 -0.78 7.82 -1.55
N GLU A 80 -0.28 8.51 -0.52
CA GLU A 80 0.04 7.91 0.77
C GLU A 80 -1.23 7.46 1.52
N ASN A 81 -2.28 8.27 1.53
CA ASN A 81 -3.57 7.94 2.13
C ASN A 81 -4.25 6.76 1.44
N LEU A 82 -4.18 6.73 0.10
CA LEU A 82 -4.63 5.61 -0.70
C LEU A 82 -3.93 4.33 -0.24
N TRP A 83 -2.61 4.35 -0.13
CA TRP A 83 -1.82 3.17 0.26
C TRP A 83 -2.03 2.74 1.72
N LYS A 84 -1.97 3.68 2.67
CA LYS A 84 -1.98 3.38 4.11
C LYS A 84 -3.38 3.07 4.65
N PHE A 85 -4.43 3.64 4.06
CA PHE A 85 -5.77 3.59 4.63
C PHE A 85 -6.81 3.06 3.65
N TRP A 86 -6.97 3.68 2.48
CA TRP A 86 -8.10 3.37 1.60
C TRP A 86 -7.99 1.97 0.99
N LEU A 87 -6.80 1.57 0.53
CA LEU A 87 -6.59 0.22 -0.01
C LEU A 87 -6.76 -0.87 1.05
N PRO A 88 -6.09 -0.81 2.23
CA PRO A 88 -6.34 -1.78 3.30
C PRO A 88 -7.80 -1.89 3.72
N LEU A 89 -8.50 -0.75 3.80
CA LEU A 89 -9.91 -0.72 4.13
C LEU A 89 -10.76 -1.40 3.03
N GLY A 90 -10.52 -1.05 1.76
CA GLY A 90 -11.22 -1.64 0.62
C GLY A 90 -11.04 -3.16 0.54
N ILE A 91 -9.82 -3.66 0.73
CA ILE A 91 -9.50 -5.10 0.77
C ILE A 91 -10.25 -5.78 1.92
N LYS A 92 -10.20 -5.20 3.14
CA LYS A 92 -10.91 -5.74 4.31
C LYS A 92 -12.42 -5.79 4.12
N LEU A 93 -13.01 -4.76 3.52
CA LEU A 93 -14.45 -4.71 3.22
C LEU A 93 -14.85 -5.74 2.16
N ALA A 94 -14.05 -5.88 1.10
CA ALA A 94 -14.28 -6.87 0.05
C ALA A 94 -14.25 -8.31 0.62
N GLY A 95 -13.26 -8.63 1.46
CA GLY A 95 -13.17 -9.93 2.13
C GLY A 95 -14.38 -10.20 3.04
N LYS A 96 -14.80 -9.21 3.83
CA LYS A 96 -16.03 -9.33 4.64
C LYS A 96 -17.28 -9.61 3.80
N ARG A 97 -17.43 -8.93 2.66
CA ARG A 97 -18.59 -9.13 1.76
C ARG A 97 -18.61 -10.54 1.17
N GLN A 98 -17.45 -11.11 0.82
CA GLN A 98 -17.39 -12.48 0.31
C GLN A 98 -17.84 -13.50 1.37
N ASN A 99 -17.52 -13.27 2.65
CA ASN A 99 -17.94 -14.12 3.76
C ASN A 99 -19.42 -13.99 4.14
N LEU A 100 -20.15 -13.01 3.56
CA LEU A 100 -21.58 -12.80 3.76
C LEU A 100 -22.43 -13.44 2.63
N ARG A 101 -21.78 -14.05 1.64
CA ARG A 101 -22.44 -14.82 0.57
C ARG A 101 -22.37 -16.30 0.89
#